data_AF-A0A0G9HI43-F1
#
_entry.id   AF-A0A0G9HI43-F1
#
_cell.length_a   1.000
_cell.length_b   1.000
_cell.length_c   1.000
_cell.angle_alpha   90.00
_cell.angle_beta   90.00
_cell.angle_gamma   90.00
#
_symmetry.space_group_name_H-M   'P 1'
#
loop_
_entity.id
_entity.type
_entity.pdbx_description
1 polymer ?
#
loop_
_entity_poly.entity_id
_entity_poly.type
_entity_poly.pdbx_seq_one_letter_code
_entity_poly.pdbx_strand_id
1 'polypeptide(L)'
;MQENPLQTRFHTKVTQDWQDWIREALAAGNAPADLLLTMKEHQFDDGVAREAISTALFGTATAPAAAHASALTPFHGRLDEGHVLHTPDRDVRVLLRIARPTIAVLDGVLSDEECDALKHMALPRLERSAVVGVADGVNTVMDIRTSDGAYFQRAESDLIRRIDARTAAIMRLPEDHGEGLQVMRYGQGGEYLPHFDYFQPDEKGSQPHLATGGQRISTLIMYLHDVDAGGETIFPRIDFSYVPRKGQALYFEYTAADGSLDPLSLHGGAPVMRGEKWIVTKWMRERAFAG
;
A
#
# COMPACT_ATOMS: atom_id res chain seq x y z
N MET A 1 36.70 -31.65 0.36
CA MET A 1 35.51 -31.76 -0.52
C MET A 1 34.46 -30.85 0.10
N GLN A 2 34.28 -29.65 -0.45
CA GLN A 2 33.21 -28.74 -0.03
C GLN A 2 31.91 -29.24 -0.64
N GLU A 3 30.93 -29.55 0.19
CA GLU A 3 29.55 -29.78 -0.25
C GLU A 3 28.96 -28.44 -0.70
N ASN A 4 28.55 -28.41 -1.97
CA ASN A 4 27.84 -27.30 -2.57
C ASN A 4 26.38 -27.38 -2.11
N PRO A 5 25.81 -26.42 -1.37
CA PRO A 5 24.41 -26.46 -1.00
C PRO A 5 23.59 -26.35 -2.29
N LEU A 6 22.74 -27.36 -2.52
CA LEU A 6 21.77 -27.37 -3.62
C LEU A 6 21.01 -26.05 -3.60
N GLN A 7 21.25 -25.19 -4.58
CA GLN A 7 20.38 -24.05 -4.87
C GLN A 7 19.02 -24.63 -5.25
N THR A 8 18.07 -24.63 -4.31
CA THR A 8 16.67 -24.93 -4.61
C THR A 8 16.22 -23.94 -5.67
N ARG A 9 16.00 -24.44 -6.89
CA ARG A 9 15.56 -23.61 -8.01
C ARG A 9 14.06 -23.41 -7.89
N PHE A 10 13.65 -22.22 -7.50
CA PHE A 10 12.24 -21.83 -7.51
C PHE A 10 11.74 -21.57 -8.94
N HIS A 11 10.46 -21.86 -9.18
CA HIS A 11 9.79 -21.47 -10.41
C HIS A 11 9.57 -19.95 -10.42
N THR A 12 10.23 -19.25 -11.33
CA THR A 12 10.12 -17.80 -11.50
C THR A 12 9.15 -17.39 -12.61
N LYS A 13 8.43 -18.35 -13.22
CA LYS A 13 7.43 -18.10 -14.27
C LYS A 13 6.17 -18.90 -13.97
N VAL A 14 5.02 -18.24 -13.99
CA VAL A 14 3.70 -18.86 -13.84
C VAL A 14 3.14 -19.20 -15.21
N THR A 15 2.94 -20.49 -15.49
CA THR A 15 2.40 -20.99 -16.77
C THR A 15 0.92 -20.64 -16.91
N GLN A 16 0.40 -20.73 -18.14
CA GLN A 16 -1.02 -20.48 -18.42
C GLN A 16 -1.94 -21.37 -17.57
N ASP A 17 -1.62 -22.66 -17.43
CA ASP A 17 -2.40 -23.59 -16.60
C ASP A 17 -2.48 -23.14 -15.13
N TRP A 18 -1.38 -22.62 -14.57
CA TRP A 18 -1.38 -22.07 -13.23
C TRP A 18 -2.16 -20.76 -13.14
N GLN A 19 -2.11 -19.91 -14.17
CA GLN A 19 -2.92 -18.69 -14.22
C GLN A 19 -4.42 -19.00 -14.32
N ASP A 20 -4.79 -20.02 -15.09
CA ASP A 20 -6.17 -20.53 -15.20
C ASP A 20 -6.61 -21.09 -13.84
N TRP A 21 -5.79 -21.94 -13.21
CA TRP A 21 -6.07 -22.48 -11.88
C TRP A 21 -6.25 -21.40 -10.82
N ILE A 22 -5.38 -20.37 -10.78
CA ILE A 22 -5.51 -19.24 -9.85
C ILE A 22 -6.88 -18.56 -10.06
N ARG A 23 -7.24 -18.25 -11.31
CA ARG A 23 -8.52 -17.59 -11.61
C ARG A 23 -9.72 -18.44 -11.20
N GLU A 24 -9.71 -19.73 -11.51
CA GLU A 24 -10.78 -20.66 -11.17
C GLU A 24 -10.91 -20.83 -9.65
N ALA A 25 -9.78 -20.97 -8.95
CA ALA A 25 -9.77 -21.13 -7.50
C ALA A 25 -10.29 -19.86 -6.79
N LEU A 26 -9.91 -18.66 -7.24
CA LEU A 26 -10.46 -17.40 -6.75
C LEU A 26 -11.96 -17.28 -7.04
N ALA A 27 -12.40 -17.65 -8.25
CA ALA A 27 -13.82 -17.64 -8.64
C ALA A 27 -14.66 -18.65 -7.81
N ALA A 28 -14.05 -19.74 -7.37
CA ALA A 28 -14.65 -20.71 -6.45
C ALA A 28 -14.66 -20.24 -4.98
N GLY A 29 -14.15 -19.04 -4.68
CA GLY A 29 -14.16 -18.44 -3.34
C GLY A 29 -13.01 -18.89 -2.43
N ASN A 30 -11.97 -19.53 -2.97
CA ASN A 30 -10.80 -19.91 -2.18
C ASN A 30 -10.00 -18.68 -1.75
N ALA A 31 -9.48 -18.72 -0.52
CA ALA A 31 -8.71 -17.62 0.04
C ALA A 31 -7.36 -17.46 -0.69
N PRO A 32 -6.94 -16.23 -1.02
CA PRO A 32 -5.65 -16.00 -1.69
C PRO A 32 -4.44 -16.49 -0.91
N ALA A 33 -4.52 -16.55 0.43
CA ALA A 33 -3.50 -17.16 1.28
C ALA A 33 -3.36 -18.67 1.04
N ASP A 34 -4.46 -19.40 0.80
CA ASP A 34 -4.44 -20.83 0.49
C ASP A 34 -3.82 -21.08 -0.89
N LEU A 35 -4.10 -20.21 -1.85
CA LEU A 35 -3.48 -20.26 -3.18
C LEU A 35 -1.98 -20.02 -3.09
N LEU A 36 -1.55 -19.03 -2.31
CA LEU A 36 -0.14 -18.73 -2.09
C LEU A 36 0.59 -19.91 -1.45
N LEU A 37 -0.03 -20.55 -0.44
CA LEU A 37 0.52 -21.75 0.18
C LEU A 37 0.70 -22.88 -0.85
N THR A 38 -0.33 -23.15 -1.64
CA THR A 38 -0.30 -24.17 -2.70
C THR A 38 0.82 -23.87 -3.71
N MET A 39 0.96 -22.63 -4.17
CA MET A 39 2.05 -22.26 -5.09
C MET A 39 3.43 -22.45 -4.46
N LYS A 40 3.60 -22.15 -3.16
CA LYS A 40 4.88 -22.37 -2.46
C LYS A 40 5.19 -23.85 -2.27
N GLU A 41 4.20 -24.69 -2.01
CA GLU A 41 4.36 -26.15 -1.98
C GLU A 41 4.83 -26.69 -3.34
N HIS A 42 4.38 -26.06 -4.42
CA HIS A 42 4.83 -26.32 -5.79
C HIS A 42 6.13 -25.58 -6.18
N GLN A 43 6.89 -25.07 -5.21
CA GLN A 43 8.20 -24.44 -5.39
C GLN A 43 8.19 -23.17 -6.26
N PHE A 44 7.09 -22.43 -6.33
CA PHE A 44 7.11 -21.10 -6.92
C PHE A 44 7.88 -20.11 -6.02
N ASP A 45 8.55 -19.16 -6.67
CA ASP A 45 9.11 -18.02 -5.97
C ASP A 45 7.97 -17.21 -5.30
N ASP A 46 8.22 -16.76 -4.08
CA ASP A 46 7.22 -16.12 -3.21
C ASP A 46 6.73 -14.78 -3.80
N GLY A 47 7.62 -14.03 -4.47
CA GLY A 47 7.26 -12.79 -5.18
C GLY A 47 6.43 -13.09 -6.42
N VAL A 48 6.85 -14.08 -7.20
CA VAL A 48 6.15 -14.52 -8.43
C VAL A 48 4.75 -15.07 -8.14
N ALA A 49 4.60 -15.87 -7.09
CA ALA A 49 3.30 -16.39 -6.67
C ALA A 49 2.35 -15.27 -6.23
N ARG A 50 2.84 -14.34 -5.41
CA ARG A 50 2.04 -13.18 -4.98
C ARG A 50 1.66 -12.28 -6.14
N GLU A 51 2.57 -12.02 -7.08
CA GLU A 51 2.26 -11.23 -8.27
C GLU A 51 1.20 -11.91 -9.14
N ALA A 52 1.28 -13.22 -9.34
CA ALA A 52 0.30 -13.95 -10.15
C ALA A 52 -1.10 -13.96 -9.52
N ILE A 53 -1.18 -14.17 -8.20
CA ILE A 53 -2.43 -14.08 -7.44
C ILE A 53 -2.99 -12.65 -7.47
N SER A 54 -2.15 -11.64 -7.23
CA SER A 54 -2.51 -10.23 -7.33
C SER A 54 -3.03 -9.87 -8.73
N THR A 55 -2.35 -10.34 -9.77
CA THR A 55 -2.73 -10.12 -11.17
C THR A 55 -4.09 -10.74 -11.48
N ALA A 56 -4.40 -11.90 -10.92
CA ALA A 56 -5.70 -12.54 -11.08
C ALA A 56 -6.82 -11.83 -10.30
N LEU A 57 -6.49 -11.21 -9.16
CA LEU A 57 -7.43 -10.44 -8.32
C LEU A 57 -7.72 -9.03 -8.86
N PHE A 58 -6.70 -8.33 -9.36
CA PHE A 58 -6.74 -6.89 -9.64
C PHE A 58 -6.43 -6.52 -11.10
N GLY A 59 -6.26 -7.53 -11.97
CA GLY A 59 -6.00 -7.36 -13.40
C GLY A 59 -4.52 -7.23 -13.79
N THR A 60 -4.27 -7.35 -15.10
CA THR A 60 -2.93 -7.23 -15.71
C THR A 60 -2.66 -5.78 -16.12
N ALA A 61 -2.16 -4.95 -15.21
CA ALA A 61 -1.52 -3.71 -15.63
C ALA A 61 -0.09 -4.05 -16.09
N THR A 62 0.13 -4.24 -17.39
CA THR A 62 1.44 -4.58 -17.96
C THR A 62 2.44 -3.47 -17.65
N ALA A 63 3.51 -3.81 -16.90
CA ALA A 63 4.65 -2.92 -16.78
C ALA A 63 5.28 -2.77 -18.18
N PRO A 64 5.56 -1.55 -18.67
CA PRO A 64 6.30 -1.41 -19.91
C PRO A 64 7.65 -2.12 -19.75
N ALA A 65 8.04 -2.91 -20.75
CA ALA A 65 9.37 -3.51 -20.82
C ALA A 65 10.42 -2.42 -20.55
N ALA A 66 11.39 -2.73 -19.69
CA ALA A 66 12.46 -1.81 -19.29
C ALA A 66 13.11 -1.20 -20.54
N ALA A 67 12.68 0.02 -20.88
CA ALA A 67 13.26 0.77 -21.97
C ALA A 67 14.68 1.12 -21.54
N HIS A 68 15.64 0.69 -22.36
CA HIS A 68 17.05 0.96 -22.18
C HIS A 68 17.33 2.41 -21.78
N ALA A 69 18.16 2.55 -20.74
CA ALA A 69 18.90 3.74 -20.31
C ALA A 69 18.37 5.06 -20.90
N SER A 70 17.33 5.61 -20.29
CA SER A 70 16.85 6.95 -20.61
C SER A 70 17.33 7.93 -19.55
N ALA A 71 17.56 9.18 -19.95
CA ALA A 71 18.04 10.29 -19.12
C ALA A 71 17.44 10.28 -17.70
N LEU A 72 18.22 10.76 -16.71
CA LEU A 72 17.78 10.95 -15.32
C LEU A 72 16.33 11.46 -15.32
N THR A 73 15.39 10.59 -14.97
CA THR A 73 13.99 10.98 -14.90
C THR A 73 13.87 11.88 -13.68
N PRO A 74 13.52 13.18 -13.84
CA PRO A 74 13.38 14.05 -12.70
C PRO A 74 12.27 13.52 -11.80
N PHE A 75 12.39 13.74 -10.50
CA PHE A 75 11.27 13.50 -9.60
C PHE A 75 10.13 14.46 -9.98
N HIS A 76 9.04 13.92 -10.51
CA HIS A 76 7.83 14.66 -10.84
C HIS A 76 6.70 14.16 -9.93
N GLY A 77 6.66 14.71 -8.73
CA GLY A 77 5.62 14.46 -7.75
C GLY A 77 4.97 15.76 -7.27
N ARG A 78 3.85 15.63 -6.57
CA ARG A 78 3.19 16.75 -5.90
C ARG A 78 4.05 17.31 -4.78
N LEU A 79 4.80 16.48 -4.04
CA LEU A 79 5.66 16.96 -2.96
C LEU A 79 6.55 18.13 -3.40
N ASP A 80 6.74 19.11 -2.51
CA ASP A 80 7.69 20.22 -2.74
C ASP A 80 9.09 19.67 -3.07
N GLU A 81 9.86 20.37 -3.90
CA GLU A 81 11.22 19.98 -4.29
C GLU A 81 12.20 20.05 -3.11
N GLY A 82 11.88 20.87 -2.10
CA GLY A 82 12.64 21.04 -0.88
C GLY A 82 12.97 19.71 -0.18
N HIS A 83 14.10 19.71 0.52
CA HIS A 83 14.53 18.60 1.37
C HIS A 83 13.84 18.58 2.73
N VAL A 84 13.20 19.69 3.08
CA VAL A 84 12.36 19.88 4.26
C VAL A 84 11.02 20.42 3.76
N LEU A 85 9.94 19.75 4.12
CA LEU A 85 8.58 20.18 3.86
C LEU A 85 8.07 20.92 5.09
N HIS A 86 7.69 22.18 4.91
CA HIS A 86 7.13 23.00 5.98
C HIS A 86 5.62 22.73 6.09
N THR A 87 5.18 22.16 7.21
CA THR A 87 3.76 21.94 7.51
C THR A 87 3.27 22.96 8.54
N PRO A 88 1.95 23.06 8.80
CA PRO A 88 1.41 24.07 9.72
C PRO A 88 1.94 23.99 11.15
N ASP A 89 2.50 22.84 11.55
CA ASP A 89 2.88 22.57 12.94
C ASP A 89 4.25 21.90 13.12
N ARG A 90 4.95 21.53 12.04
CA ARG A 90 6.34 21.06 12.08
C ARG A 90 7.02 21.03 10.71
N ASP A 91 8.32 20.79 10.73
CA ASP A 91 9.10 20.47 9.55
C ASP A 91 9.19 18.95 9.36
N VAL A 92 9.08 18.49 8.13
CA VAL A 92 9.19 17.08 7.73
C VAL A 92 10.36 16.90 6.78
N ARG A 93 11.31 16.01 7.11
CA ARG A 93 12.51 15.78 6.29
C ARG A 93 12.24 14.74 5.21
N VAL A 94 12.61 15.03 3.96
CA VAL A 94 12.57 14.05 2.87
C VAL A 94 13.88 13.25 2.86
N LEU A 95 13.82 11.95 3.11
CA LEU A 95 14.99 11.08 3.18
C LEU A 95 15.39 10.49 1.82
N LEU A 96 14.42 10.17 0.98
CA LEU A 96 14.63 9.52 -0.31
C LEU A 96 13.48 9.86 -1.26
N ARG A 97 13.77 9.86 -2.57
CA ARG A 97 12.81 10.03 -3.66
C ARG A 97 13.07 8.99 -4.75
N ILE A 98 12.00 8.39 -5.27
CA ILE A 98 12.00 7.58 -6.50
C ILE A 98 11.10 8.31 -7.50
N ALA A 99 11.59 8.52 -8.71
CA ALA A 99 10.87 9.29 -9.73
C ALA A 99 9.75 8.49 -10.41
N ARG A 100 9.90 7.17 -10.52
CA ARG A 100 8.88 6.29 -11.12
C ARG A 100 8.87 4.90 -10.47
N PRO A 101 7.74 4.47 -9.88
CA PRO A 101 6.61 5.32 -9.53
C PRO A 101 7.09 6.43 -8.57
N THR A 102 6.34 7.53 -8.50
CA THR A 102 6.66 8.61 -7.57
C THR A 102 6.52 8.10 -6.14
N ILE A 103 7.65 7.96 -5.43
CA ILE A 103 7.72 7.54 -4.02
C ILE A 103 8.63 8.51 -3.27
N ALA A 104 8.30 8.84 -2.03
CA ALA A 104 9.21 9.48 -1.10
C ALA A 104 9.13 8.89 0.31
N VAL A 105 10.27 8.86 0.99
CA VAL A 105 10.35 8.53 2.42
C VAL A 105 10.46 9.82 3.21
N LEU A 106 9.60 9.97 4.20
CA LEU A 106 9.47 11.18 5.02
C LEU A 106 9.74 10.86 6.48
N ASP A 107 10.53 11.71 7.13
CA ASP A 107 10.89 11.60 8.54
C ASP A 107 10.32 12.76 9.36
N GLY A 108 9.94 12.46 10.61
CA GLY A 108 9.28 13.42 11.51
C GLY A 108 7.81 13.70 11.20
N VAL A 109 7.14 12.87 10.39
CA VAL A 109 5.73 13.06 10.02
C VAL A 109 4.82 12.95 11.24
N LEU A 110 5.10 12.02 12.15
CA LEU A 110 4.43 11.89 13.45
C LEU A 110 5.48 11.93 14.57
N SER A 111 5.13 12.49 15.73
CA SER A 111 5.97 12.32 16.93
C SER A 111 5.67 10.99 17.61
N ASP A 112 6.54 10.57 18.52
CA ASP A 112 6.33 9.35 19.30
C ASP A 112 5.01 9.39 20.09
N GLU A 113 4.67 10.54 20.66
CA GLU A 113 3.43 10.76 21.40
C GLU A 113 2.19 10.69 20.50
N GLU A 114 2.28 11.24 19.28
CA GLU A 114 1.20 11.14 18.30
C GLU A 114 1.00 9.70 17.85
N CYS A 115 2.09 8.96 17.64
CA CYS A 115 2.01 7.54 17.31
C CYS A 115 1.32 6.73 18.42
N ASP A 116 1.72 6.96 19.68
CA ASP A 116 1.16 6.23 20.83
C ASP A 116 -0.31 6.62 21.08
N ALA A 117 -0.65 7.90 20.91
CA ALA A 117 -2.02 8.39 21.03
C ALA A 117 -2.94 7.78 19.94
N LEU A 118 -2.49 7.71 18.68
CA LEU A 118 -3.24 7.08 17.60
C LEU A 118 -3.49 5.59 17.88
N LYS A 119 -2.46 4.86 18.33
CA LYS A 119 -2.62 3.45 18.75
C LYS A 119 -3.65 3.33 19.87
N HIS A 120 -3.55 4.17 20.90
CA HIS A 120 -4.48 4.15 22.03
C HIS A 120 -5.93 4.43 21.62
N MET A 121 -6.15 5.42 20.75
CA MET A 121 -7.47 5.75 20.20
C MET A 121 -8.03 4.63 19.33
N ALA A 122 -7.17 3.90 18.60
CA ALA A 122 -7.57 2.83 17.69
C ALA A 122 -7.91 1.52 18.40
N LEU A 123 -7.22 1.17 19.48
CA LEU A 123 -7.39 -0.08 20.23
C LEU A 123 -8.86 -0.48 20.50
N PRO A 124 -9.74 0.39 21.03
CA PRO A 124 -11.13 0.02 21.31
C PRO A 124 -12.01 -0.11 20.05
N ARG A 125 -11.51 0.28 18.87
CA ARG A 125 -12.23 0.29 17.58
C ARG A 125 -11.73 -0.77 16.60
N LEU A 126 -10.71 -1.54 16.97
CA LEU A 126 -10.10 -2.52 16.09
C LEU A 126 -11.08 -3.66 15.79
N GLU A 127 -11.41 -3.80 14.52
CA GLU A 127 -12.19 -4.92 13.98
C GLU A 127 -11.42 -5.58 12.83
N ARG A 128 -11.70 -6.85 12.53
CA ARG A 128 -11.10 -7.56 11.40
C ARG A 128 -11.33 -6.76 10.11
N SER A 129 -10.25 -6.43 9.41
CA SER A 129 -10.30 -5.54 8.24
C SER A 129 -11.00 -6.19 7.03
N ALA A 130 -11.97 -5.50 6.43
CA ALA A 130 -12.60 -5.88 5.15
C ALA A 130 -11.92 -5.18 3.95
N VAL A 131 -12.01 -5.75 2.75
CA VAL A 131 -11.54 -5.17 1.48
C VAL A 131 -12.73 -4.96 0.53
N VAL A 132 -12.66 -3.99 -0.38
CA VAL A 132 -13.75 -3.76 -1.35
C VAL A 132 -13.81 -4.94 -2.33
N GLY A 133 -14.97 -5.58 -2.43
CA GLY A 133 -15.22 -6.66 -3.37
C GLY A 133 -15.28 -6.17 -4.82
N VAL A 134 -14.56 -6.85 -5.72
CA VAL A 134 -14.46 -6.50 -7.15
C VAL A 134 -15.82 -6.66 -7.88
N ALA A 135 -16.66 -7.61 -7.44
CA ALA A 135 -17.90 -7.97 -8.12
C ALA A 135 -19.07 -7.03 -7.82
N ASP A 136 -19.18 -6.54 -6.59
CA ASP A 136 -20.36 -5.84 -6.07
C ASP A 136 -20.05 -4.53 -5.33
N GLY A 137 -18.76 -4.19 -5.14
CA GLY A 137 -18.34 -3.01 -4.39
C GLY A 137 -18.63 -3.10 -2.88
N VAL A 138 -19.02 -4.27 -2.37
CA VAL A 138 -19.31 -4.48 -0.95
C VAL A 138 -18.01 -4.79 -0.21
N ASN A 139 -17.81 -4.17 0.96
CA ASN A 139 -16.71 -4.50 1.85
C ASN A 139 -16.82 -5.98 2.26
N THR A 140 -15.97 -6.82 1.67
CA THR A 140 -15.88 -8.25 1.92
C THR A 140 -14.63 -8.53 2.73
N VAL A 141 -14.74 -9.27 3.84
CA VAL A 141 -13.56 -9.79 4.55
C VAL A 141 -12.93 -10.86 3.66
N MET A 142 -11.85 -10.50 2.94
CA MET A 142 -11.05 -11.45 2.18
C MET A 142 -9.67 -11.60 2.82
N ASP A 143 -9.14 -12.82 2.86
CA ASP A 143 -7.82 -13.15 3.40
C ASP A 143 -6.63 -12.54 2.62
N ILE A 144 -6.89 -11.70 1.61
CA ILE A 144 -5.86 -10.87 0.98
C ILE A 144 -5.23 -9.89 1.97
N ARG A 145 -5.94 -9.57 3.06
CA ARG A 145 -5.52 -8.66 4.11
C ARG A 145 -5.82 -9.25 5.48
N THR A 146 -4.77 -9.64 6.20
CA THR A 146 -4.85 -10.20 7.56
C THR A 146 -4.47 -9.13 8.59
N SER A 147 -5.34 -8.14 8.77
CA SER A 147 -5.18 -7.06 9.76
C SER A 147 -6.44 -6.77 10.55
N ASP A 148 -6.27 -6.11 11.69
CA ASP A 148 -7.35 -5.40 12.39
C ASP A 148 -7.29 -3.92 12.00
N GLY A 149 -8.43 -3.30 11.78
CA GLY A 149 -8.56 -1.93 11.29
C GLY A 149 -9.45 -1.08 12.19
N ALA A 150 -9.13 0.20 12.29
CA ALA A 150 -9.97 1.23 12.89
C ALA A 150 -10.02 2.43 11.94
N TYR A 151 -11.17 3.08 11.86
CA TYR A 151 -11.37 4.26 11.03
C TYR A 151 -11.68 5.48 11.88
N PHE A 152 -11.14 6.63 11.46
CA PHE A 152 -11.39 7.93 12.05
C PHE A 152 -11.85 8.90 10.98
N GLN A 153 -12.91 9.64 11.27
CA GLN A 153 -13.38 10.68 10.37
C GLN A 153 -12.38 11.85 10.32
N ARG A 154 -12.40 12.59 9.21
CA ARG A 154 -11.59 13.80 9.08
C ARG A 154 -11.91 14.78 10.21
N ALA A 155 -10.87 15.31 10.84
CA ALA A 155 -10.96 16.23 11.97
C ALA A 155 -11.82 15.72 13.16
N GLU A 156 -11.96 14.41 13.36
CA GLU A 156 -12.79 13.83 14.44
C GLU A 156 -12.32 14.23 15.85
N SER A 157 -11.03 14.47 16.01
CA SER A 157 -10.43 14.99 17.24
C SER A 157 -9.39 16.06 16.94
N ASP A 158 -8.94 16.82 17.94
CA ASP A 158 -7.87 17.79 17.77
C ASP A 158 -6.56 17.18 17.27
N LEU A 159 -6.25 15.95 17.67
CA LEU A 159 -5.07 15.23 17.16
C LEU A 159 -5.24 14.91 15.68
N ILE A 160 -6.39 14.34 15.30
CA ILE A 160 -6.68 13.95 13.91
C ILE A 160 -6.73 15.18 13.01
N ARG A 161 -7.35 16.28 13.46
CA ARG A 161 -7.39 17.56 12.74
C ARG A 161 -5.98 18.10 12.45
N ARG A 162 -5.05 18.02 13.41
CA ARG A 162 -3.65 18.44 13.18
C ARG A 162 -2.97 17.54 12.15
N ILE A 163 -3.16 16.22 12.25
CA ILE A 163 -2.60 15.26 11.29
C ILE A 163 -3.20 15.47 9.89
N ASP A 164 -4.50 15.71 9.78
CA ASP A 164 -5.16 16.01 8.50
C ASP A 164 -4.57 17.26 7.84
N ALA A 165 -4.44 18.37 8.58
CA ALA A 165 -3.81 19.59 8.09
C ALA A 165 -2.34 19.37 7.67
N ARG A 166 -1.59 18.59 8.46
CA ARG A 166 -0.20 18.23 8.17
C ARG A 166 -0.08 17.39 6.89
N THR A 167 -0.90 16.34 6.76
CA THR A 167 -0.90 15.45 5.59
C THR A 167 -1.36 16.16 4.33
N ALA A 168 -2.37 17.05 4.42
CA ALA A 168 -2.79 17.92 3.32
C ALA A 168 -1.64 18.82 2.84
N ALA A 169 -0.89 19.44 3.75
CA ALA A 169 0.28 20.25 3.41
C ALA A 169 1.40 19.43 2.76
N ILE A 170 1.72 18.25 3.31
CA ILE A 170 2.72 17.32 2.72
C ILE A 170 2.31 16.95 1.30
N MET A 171 1.09 16.46 1.12
CA MET A 171 0.61 15.89 -0.14
C MET A 171 0.13 16.96 -1.15
N ARG A 172 0.22 18.25 -0.76
CA ARG A 172 -0.18 19.45 -1.52
C ARG A 172 -1.57 19.36 -2.14
N LEU A 173 -2.52 18.94 -1.32
CA LEU A 173 -3.93 18.88 -1.66
C LEU A 173 -4.76 19.49 -0.54
N PRO A 174 -5.89 20.15 -0.85
CA PRO A 174 -6.79 20.65 0.18
C PRO A 174 -7.26 19.53 1.13
N GLU A 175 -7.51 19.86 2.40
CA GLU A 175 -7.92 18.87 3.42
C GLU A 175 -9.21 18.11 3.04
N ASP A 176 -10.13 18.77 2.33
CA ASP A 176 -11.39 18.18 1.89
C ASP A 176 -11.21 17.17 0.74
N HIS A 177 -10.03 17.02 0.15
CA HIS A 177 -9.70 15.91 -0.74
C HIS A 177 -9.32 14.62 0.02
N GLY A 178 -9.01 14.73 1.31
CA GLY A 178 -8.59 13.59 2.11
C GLY A 178 -9.76 12.75 2.61
N GLU A 179 -9.65 11.44 2.45
CA GLU A 179 -10.44 10.49 3.23
C GLU A 179 -10.07 10.56 4.72
N GLY A 180 -10.87 9.96 5.60
CA GLY A 180 -10.50 9.78 7.00
C GLY A 180 -9.25 8.89 7.17
N LEU A 181 -8.73 8.85 8.40
CA LEU A 181 -7.54 8.06 8.70
C LEU A 181 -7.92 6.60 8.93
N GLN A 182 -7.24 5.68 8.23
CA GLN A 182 -7.37 4.25 8.50
C GLN A 182 -6.16 3.74 9.28
N VAL A 183 -6.37 3.36 10.52
CA VAL A 183 -5.35 2.69 11.35
C VAL A 183 -5.45 1.19 11.14
N MET A 184 -4.32 0.52 10.97
CA MET A 184 -4.25 -0.93 10.81
C MET A 184 -3.17 -1.53 11.70
N ARG A 185 -3.47 -2.70 12.24
CA ARG A 185 -2.58 -3.53 13.04
C ARG A 185 -2.39 -4.90 12.39
N TYR A 186 -1.14 -5.30 12.23
CA TYR A 186 -0.76 -6.64 11.77
C TYR A 186 0.03 -7.32 12.88
N GLY A 187 -0.50 -8.45 13.37
CA GLY A 187 0.23 -9.37 14.23
C GLY A 187 1.24 -10.21 13.44
N GLN A 188 1.93 -11.12 14.12
CA GLN A 188 2.84 -12.06 13.47
C GLN A 188 2.14 -12.86 12.36
N GLY A 189 2.77 -12.93 11.19
CA GLY A 189 2.23 -13.55 9.97
C GLY A 189 1.23 -12.68 9.21
N GLY A 190 0.71 -11.60 9.82
CA GLY A 190 -0.20 -10.68 9.14
C GLY A 190 0.47 -10.01 7.95
N GLU A 191 -0.21 -9.99 6.82
CA GLU A 191 0.27 -9.42 5.56
C GLU A 191 -0.85 -8.70 4.81
N TYR A 192 -0.46 -7.96 3.77
CA TYR A 192 -1.37 -7.47 2.76
C TYR A 192 -0.77 -7.78 1.39
N LEU A 193 -1.43 -8.66 0.64
CA LEU A 193 -0.99 -8.99 -0.72
C LEU A 193 -0.89 -7.74 -1.60
N PRO A 194 0.00 -7.77 -2.62
CA PRO A 194 0.17 -6.65 -3.53
C PRO A 194 -1.16 -6.22 -4.17
N HIS A 195 -1.45 -4.93 -4.14
CA HIS A 195 -2.67 -4.32 -4.64
C HIS A 195 -2.41 -2.88 -5.09
N PHE A 196 -3.43 -2.26 -5.67
CA PHE A 196 -3.46 -0.84 -5.98
C PHE A 196 -4.37 -0.11 -5.01
N ASP A 197 -3.98 1.09 -4.63
CA ASP A 197 -4.82 1.97 -3.81
C ASP A 197 -5.88 2.71 -4.64
N TYR A 198 -5.62 2.89 -5.94
CA TYR A 198 -6.57 3.48 -6.88
C TYR A 198 -7.66 2.47 -7.26
N PHE A 199 -8.82 2.99 -7.67
CA PHE A 199 -9.93 2.17 -8.16
C PHE A 199 -9.73 1.85 -9.64
N GLN A 200 -9.84 0.59 -10.04
CA GLN A 200 -9.73 0.18 -11.45
C GLN A 200 -10.93 0.72 -12.26
N PRO A 201 -10.75 1.61 -13.25
CA PRO A 201 -11.88 2.29 -13.92
C PRO A 201 -12.81 1.36 -14.69
N ASP A 202 -12.30 0.23 -15.15
CA ASP A 202 -13.02 -0.79 -15.91
C ASP A 202 -13.80 -1.80 -15.03
N GLU A 203 -13.53 -1.81 -13.72
CA GLU A 203 -14.27 -2.64 -12.77
C GLU A 203 -15.59 -1.99 -12.36
N LYS A 204 -16.70 -2.74 -12.46
CA LYS A 204 -18.03 -2.23 -12.08
C LYS A 204 -18.10 -1.81 -10.61
N GLY A 205 -17.41 -2.55 -9.73
CA GLY A 205 -17.32 -2.25 -8.29
C GLY A 205 -16.65 -0.91 -7.98
N SER A 206 -15.84 -0.36 -8.89
CA SER A 206 -15.16 0.92 -8.71
C SER A 206 -16.07 2.13 -8.92
N GLN A 207 -17.12 2.00 -9.73
CA GLN A 207 -17.96 3.13 -10.15
C GLN A 207 -18.60 3.91 -8.98
N PRO A 208 -19.16 3.24 -7.95
CA PRO A 208 -19.68 3.94 -6.78
C PRO A 208 -18.60 4.72 -6.01
N HIS A 209 -17.38 4.17 -5.92
CA HIS A 209 -16.28 4.83 -5.22
C HIS A 209 -15.73 6.04 -5.98
N LEU A 210 -15.74 6.00 -7.31
CA LEU A 210 -15.35 7.12 -8.18
C LEU A 210 -16.40 8.24 -8.21
N ALA A 211 -17.66 7.96 -7.88
CA ALA A 211 -18.72 8.98 -7.85
C ALA A 211 -18.45 10.07 -6.80
N THR A 212 -17.85 9.70 -5.65
CA THR A 212 -17.56 10.62 -4.55
C THR A 212 -16.06 10.89 -4.46
N GLY A 213 -15.65 12.15 -4.66
CA GLY A 213 -14.24 12.55 -4.66
C GLY A 213 -13.42 12.08 -5.87
N GLY A 214 -13.95 11.19 -6.71
CA GLY A 214 -13.23 10.69 -7.87
C GLY A 214 -12.17 9.66 -7.53
N GLN A 215 -11.14 9.56 -8.37
CA GLN A 215 -10.01 8.66 -8.18
C GLN A 215 -9.16 9.02 -6.95
N ARG A 216 -8.59 8.02 -6.29
CA ARG A 216 -7.48 8.22 -5.35
C ARG A 216 -6.21 8.51 -6.13
N ILE A 217 -5.47 9.55 -5.76
CA ILE A 217 -4.32 10.03 -6.54
C ILE A 217 -2.98 9.91 -5.80
N SER A 218 -3.02 9.72 -4.48
CA SER A 218 -1.81 9.47 -3.68
C SER A 218 -2.15 8.90 -2.29
N THR A 219 -1.16 8.22 -1.70
CA THR A 219 -1.21 7.63 -0.37
C THR A 219 -0.06 8.15 0.46
N LEU A 220 -0.33 8.31 1.76
CA LEU A 220 0.68 8.40 2.79
C LEU A 220 0.45 7.30 3.84
N ILE A 221 1.40 6.36 3.93
CA ILE A 221 1.44 5.33 4.99
C ILE A 221 2.36 5.84 6.09
N MET A 222 1.82 6.13 7.27
CA MET A 222 2.56 6.56 8.45
C MET A 222 2.76 5.37 9.39
N TYR A 223 3.99 5.16 9.87
CA TYR A 223 4.33 4.01 10.72
C TYR A 223 4.31 4.40 12.19
N LEU A 224 3.54 3.66 13.00
CA LEU A 224 3.34 3.96 14.43
C LEU A 224 4.23 3.14 15.36
N HIS A 225 5.00 2.21 14.80
CA HIS A 225 5.76 1.24 15.55
C HIS A 225 6.96 0.73 14.73
N ASP A 226 8.10 0.52 15.39
CA ASP A 226 9.26 -0.16 14.79
C ASP A 226 8.97 -1.66 14.71
N VAL A 227 9.18 -2.27 13.55
CA VAL A 227 8.95 -3.72 13.37
C VAL A 227 10.28 -4.45 13.46
N ASP A 228 10.37 -5.44 14.36
CA ASP A 228 11.62 -6.16 14.62
C ASP A 228 12.15 -6.95 13.41
N ALA A 229 11.25 -7.56 12.63
CA ALA A 229 11.57 -8.26 11.39
C ALA A 229 10.32 -8.47 10.51
N GLY A 230 10.48 -8.34 9.20
CA GLY A 230 9.36 -8.39 8.24
C GLY A 230 8.51 -7.12 8.28
N GLY A 231 7.29 -7.18 7.74
CA GLY A 231 6.35 -6.07 7.78
C GLY A 231 6.68 -4.92 6.83
N GLU A 232 7.64 -5.08 5.91
CA GLU A 232 8.00 -4.09 4.91
C GLU A 232 6.79 -3.64 4.09
N THR A 233 6.78 -2.39 3.65
CA THR A 233 5.94 -2.00 2.50
C THR A 233 6.75 -2.27 1.24
N ILE A 234 6.26 -3.18 0.40
CA ILE A 234 6.96 -3.68 -0.79
C ILE A 234 6.33 -3.13 -2.06
N PHE A 235 7.16 -2.83 -3.06
CA PHE A 235 6.77 -2.46 -4.43
C PHE A 235 7.43 -3.46 -5.38
N PRO A 236 6.79 -4.62 -5.62
CA PRO A 236 7.44 -5.75 -6.30
C PRO A 236 7.88 -5.44 -7.73
N ARG A 237 7.20 -4.52 -8.43
CA ARG A 237 7.51 -4.20 -9.83
C ARG A 237 8.77 -3.35 -10.04
N ILE A 238 9.37 -2.86 -8.96
CA ILE A 238 10.59 -2.05 -8.98
C ILE A 238 11.64 -2.56 -7.99
N ASP A 239 11.46 -3.77 -7.43
CA ASP A 239 12.35 -4.37 -6.43
C ASP A 239 12.66 -3.43 -5.24
N PHE A 240 11.65 -2.68 -4.79
CA PHE A 240 11.79 -1.76 -3.66
C PHE A 240 11.04 -2.25 -2.43
N SER A 241 11.65 -2.13 -1.27
CA SER A 241 11.03 -2.40 0.03
C SER A 241 11.41 -1.31 1.02
N TYR A 242 10.43 -0.82 1.78
CA TYR A 242 10.66 0.09 2.88
C TYR A 242 10.40 -0.60 4.21
N VAL A 243 11.40 -0.54 5.11
CA VAL A 243 11.33 -1.09 6.47
C VAL A 243 10.61 -0.08 7.39
N PRO A 244 9.54 -0.49 8.09
CA PRO A 244 8.79 0.39 8.98
C PRO A 244 9.66 1.03 10.07
N ARG A 245 9.55 2.35 10.22
CA ARG A 245 10.19 3.12 11.28
C ARG A 245 9.18 4.06 11.93
N LYS A 246 9.01 3.97 13.25
CA LYS A 246 8.08 4.81 14.02
C LYS A 246 8.30 6.30 13.69
N GLY A 247 7.21 7.02 13.47
CA GLY A 247 7.21 8.45 13.15
C GLY A 247 7.48 8.79 11.69
N GLN A 248 8.02 7.85 10.90
CA GLN A 248 8.25 8.03 9.47
C GLN A 248 6.98 7.72 8.67
N ALA A 249 7.00 8.14 7.41
CA ALA A 249 5.96 7.81 6.45
C ALA A 249 6.52 7.50 5.06
N LEU A 250 5.78 6.68 4.32
CA LEU A 250 6.01 6.40 2.92
C LEU A 250 4.90 7.06 2.10
N TYR A 251 5.29 8.02 1.27
CA TYR A 251 4.42 8.69 0.32
C TYR A 251 4.57 8.05 -1.06
N PHE A 252 3.46 7.86 -1.77
CA PHE A 252 3.52 7.48 -3.17
C PHE A 252 2.28 7.94 -3.95
N GLU A 253 2.45 8.09 -5.26
CA GLU A 253 1.40 8.48 -6.21
C GLU A 253 1.17 7.37 -7.22
N TYR A 254 0.01 7.40 -7.87
CA TYR A 254 -0.38 6.39 -8.85
C TYR A 254 -0.70 6.98 -10.22
N THR A 255 -0.33 8.24 -10.45
CA THR A 255 -0.48 8.88 -11.76
C THR A 255 0.88 9.08 -12.39
N ALA A 256 1.07 8.53 -13.59
CA ALA A 256 2.25 8.80 -14.41
C ALA A 256 2.22 10.23 -14.97
N ALA A 257 3.33 10.68 -15.56
CA ALA A 257 3.48 12.03 -16.10
C ALA A 257 2.46 12.40 -17.20
N ASP A 258 1.88 11.39 -17.87
CA ASP A 258 0.84 11.55 -18.89
C ASP A 258 -0.59 11.50 -18.32
N GLY A 259 -0.74 11.38 -17.00
CA GLY A 259 -2.03 11.30 -16.31
C GLY A 259 -2.64 9.89 -16.27
N SER A 260 -1.99 8.89 -16.85
CA SER A 260 -2.43 7.50 -16.75
C SER A 260 -2.13 6.90 -15.37
N LEU A 261 -2.84 5.83 -14.99
CA LEU A 261 -2.55 5.10 -13.77
C LEU A 261 -1.20 4.37 -13.90
N ASP A 262 -0.30 4.54 -12.93
CA ASP A 262 1.04 3.96 -12.98
C ASP A 262 1.02 2.51 -12.44
N PRO A 263 1.19 1.49 -13.31
CA PRO A 263 1.24 0.09 -12.89
C PRO A 263 2.38 -0.21 -11.92
N LEU A 264 3.43 0.63 -11.87
CA LEU A 264 4.57 0.40 -10.99
C LEU A 264 4.27 0.75 -9.52
N SER A 265 3.13 1.39 -9.24
CA SER A 265 2.64 1.68 -7.89
C SER A 265 2.03 0.47 -7.16
N LEU A 266 2.02 -0.71 -7.79
CA LEU A 266 1.61 -1.97 -7.16
C LEU A 266 2.43 -2.16 -5.89
N HIS A 267 1.75 -2.28 -4.75
CA HIS A 267 2.43 -2.37 -3.47
C HIS A 267 1.69 -3.29 -2.50
N GLY A 268 2.40 -3.78 -1.49
CA GLY A 268 1.82 -4.66 -0.46
C GLY A 268 2.53 -4.49 0.89
N GLY A 269 2.01 -5.19 1.90
CA GLY A 269 2.66 -5.35 3.19
C GLY A 269 3.23 -6.76 3.30
N ALA A 270 4.55 -6.89 3.37
CA ALA A 270 5.19 -8.18 3.62
C ALA A 270 4.77 -8.76 4.99
N PRO A 271 4.79 -10.09 5.17
CA PRO A 271 4.44 -10.72 6.44
C PRO A 271 5.29 -10.18 7.60
N VAL A 272 4.64 -9.89 8.73
CA VAL A 272 5.36 -9.59 9.97
C VAL A 272 5.99 -10.87 10.51
N MET A 273 7.31 -10.94 10.55
CA MET A 273 8.02 -12.14 11.01
C MET A 273 8.23 -12.12 12.52
N ARG A 274 8.46 -10.94 13.12
CA ARG A 274 8.61 -10.75 14.57
C ARG A 274 8.11 -9.37 14.98
N GLY A 275 7.42 -9.31 16.12
CA GLY A 275 6.78 -8.10 16.64
C GLY A 275 5.38 -7.88 16.07
N GLU A 276 4.99 -6.61 15.94
CA GLU A 276 3.73 -6.20 15.33
C GLU A 276 3.94 -4.93 14.50
N LYS A 277 3.14 -4.77 13.45
CA LYS A 277 3.14 -3.57 12.60
C LYS A 277 1.88 -2.77 12.85
N TRP A 278 2.07 -1.47 13.08
CA TRP A 278 0.99 -0.50 13.17
C TRP A 278 1.21 0.61 12.15
N ILE A 279 0.20 0.87 11.33
CA ILE A 279 0.24 1.95 10.35
C ILE A 279 -1.04 2.76 10.35
N VAL A 280 -0.93 4.01 9.90
CA VAL A 280 -2.07 4.86 9.55
C VAL A 280 -1.95 5.23 8.09
N THR A 281 -3.02 5.02 7.34
CA THR A 281 -3.08 5.33 5.92
C THR A 281 -3.97 6.54 5.71
N LYS A 282 -3.46 7.51 4.95
CA LYS A 282 -4.20 8.65 4.43
C LYS A 282 -4.26 8.54 2.92
N TRP A 283 -5.47 8.44 2.37
CA TRP A 283 -5.73 8.52 0.93
C TRP A 283 -6.20 9.92 0.56
N MET A 284 -5.71 10.43 -0.56
CA MET A 284 -6.16 11.68 -1.16
C MET A 284 -6.87 11.45 -2.48
N ARG A 285 -7.97 12.17 -2.68
CA ARG A 285 -8.85 12.12 -3.86
C ARG A 285 -8.54 13.24 -4.86
N GLU A 286 -8.90 13.03 -6.13
CA GLU A 286 -8.77 14.06 -7.19
C GLU A 286 -9.64 15.29 -6.95
N ARG A 287 -10.78 15.12 -6.28
CA ARG A 287 -11.79 16.15 -5.98
C ARG A 287 -12.19 16.06 -4.51
N ALA A 288 -12.88 17.11 -4.04
CA ALA A 288 -13.42 17.14 -2.69
C ALA A 288 -14.23 15.87 -2.37
N PHE A 289 -13.87 15.24 -1.27
CA PHE A 289 -14.45 14.04 -0.70
C PHE A 289 -15.26 14.42 0.56
N ALA A 290 -16.57 14.46 0.37
CA ALA A 290 -17.53 14.58 1.46
C ALA A 290 -17.69 13.21 2.12
N GLY A 291 -16.84 12.94 3.12
CA GLY A 291 -16.87 11.76 3.96
C GLY A 291 -16.47 12.11 5.37
#